data_AF-A0A9C8RFP9-F1
#
_entry.id   AF-A0A9C8RFP9-F1
#
_cell.length_a   1.000
_cell.length_b   1.000
_cell.length_c   1.000
_cell.angle_alpha   90.00
_cell.angle_beta   90.00
_cell.angle_gamma   90.00
#
_symmetry.space_group_name_H-M   'P 1'
#
loop_
_entity.id
_entity.type
_entity.pdbx_description
1 polymer ?
#
loop_
_entity_poly.entity_id
_entity_poly.type
_entity_poly.pdbx_seq_one_letter_code
_entity_poly.pdbx_strand_id
1 'polypeptide(L)'
;MTKLTRRLLFLAACTCASLLVSVNTLAQDLSGQWQGTLVAAQYNPIDVVFNFQKADSDTPHTGTLDIPSQFRSGLPIDSISIRDQQITIRLSSIQVEYYGSLVLAENGEVIAIEGDWNQSGEYVPLRLTAGTQSP
;
A
#
# COMPACT_ATOMS: atom_id res chain seq x y z
N MET A 1 0.53 76.43 -1.80
CA MET A 1 0.47 76.03 -0.37
C MET A 1 -0.44 74.81 -0.36
N THR A 2 0.03 73.57 -0.30
CA THR A 2 0.64 72.86 0.85
C THR A 2 1.60 71.77 0.35
N LYS A 3 2.58 71.41 1.19
CA LYS A 3 3.76 70.56 0.91
C LYS A 3 3.46 69.04 1.06
N LEU A 4 4.52 68.25 0.79
CA LEU A 4 4.85 66.88 1.29
C LEU A 4 4.36 65.70 0.41
N THR A 5 5.14 64.71 -0.01
CA THR A 5 6.55 64.33 0.26
C THR A 5 7.03 63.30 -0.76
N ARG A 6 8.34 63.29 -1.00
CA ARG A 6 9.11 62.37 -1.86
C ARG A 6 9.52 61.12 -1.06
N ARG A 7 9.21 59.89 -1.52
CA ARG A 7 9.88 58.62 -1.13
C ARG A 7 9.84 57.68 -2.34
N LEU A 8 10.90 57.64 -3.15
CA LEU A 8 11.97 56.62 -3.15
C LEU A 8 11.46 55.20 -3.50
N LEU A 9 11.89 54.75 -4.70
CA LEU A 9 11.86 53.39 -5.23
C LEU A 9 12.23 52.34 -4.18
N PHE A 10 11.65 51.13 -4.26
CA PHE A 10 12.42 49.88 -4.38
C PHE A 10 11.53 48.78 -4.97
N LEU A 11 11.91 48.33 -6.16
CA LEU A 11 11.39 47.13 -6.82
C LEU A 11 11.93 45.93 -6.02
N ALA A 12 11.07 45.25 -5.26
CA ALA A 12 11.41 43.95 -4.67
C ALA A 12 10.50 42.90 -5.30
N ALA A 13 10.91 42.42 -6.46
CA ALA A 13 10.41 41.17 -7.00
C ALA A 13 10.90 40.04 -6.08
N CYS A 14 10.11 39.70 -5.05
CA CYS A 14 10.27 38.45 -4.33
C CYS A 14 9.80 37.31 -5.24
N THR A 15 10.64 36.93 -6.21
CA THR A 15 10.53 35.62 -6.84
C THR A 15 10.81 34.58 -5.76
N CYS A 16 9.76 34.08 -5.12
CA CYS A 16 9.81 32.82 -4.37
C CYS A 16 10.22 31.75 -5.38
N ALA A 17 11.51 31.44 -5.43
CA ALA A 17 12.01 30.25 -6.08
C ALA A 17 11.49 29.06 -5.26
N SER A 18 10.34 28.52 -5.65
CA SER A 18 9.80 27.29 -5.10
C SER A 18 10.79 26.17 -5.41
N LEU A 19 11.58 25.77 -4.42
CA LEU A 19 12.34 24.53 -4.46
C LEU A 19 11.33 23.39 -4.62
N LEU A 20 11.24 22.85 -5.83
CA LEU A 20 10.63 21.55 -6.05
C LEU A 20 11.57 20.54 -5.38
N VAL A 21 11.31 20.27 -4.10
CA VAL A 21 11.89 19.10 -3.45
C VAL A 21 11.27 17.89 -4.15
N SER A 22 12.03 17.29 -5.05
CA SER A 22 11.69 15.98 -5.62
C SER A 22 11.65 14.99 -4.46
N VAL A 23 10.44 14.75 -3.94
CA VAL A 23 10.20 13.58 -3.10
C VAL A 23 10.39 12.37 -4.01
N ASN A 24 11.55 11.72 -3.88
CA ASN A 24 11.72 10.37 -4.39
C ASN A 24 10.76 9.50 -3.57
N THR A 25 9.54 9.30 -4.09
CA THR A 25 8.66 8.25 -3.61
C THR A 25 9.36 6.94 -3.95
N LEU A 26 10.13 6.42 -3.01
CA LEU A 26 10.53 5.01 -3.04
C LEU A 26 9.21 4.23 -3.11
N ALA A 27 8.96 3.58 -4.24
CA ALA A 27 7.87 2.63 -4.31
C ALA A 27 8.12 1.60 -3.20
N GLN A 28 7.12 1.42 -2.33
CA GLN A 28 7.23 0.46 -1.23
C GLN A 28 7.38 -0.94 -1.84
N ASP A 29 8.51 -1.60 -1.58
CA ASP A 29 8.73 -2.96 -2.06
C ASP A 29 7.90 -3.92 -1.21
N LEU A 30 6.91 -4.54 -1.84
CA LEU A 30 6.08 -5.57 -1.24
C LEU A 30 6.43 -6.97 -1.74
N SER A 31 7.45 -7.11 -2.59
CA SER A 31 7.76 -8.39 -3.22
C SER A 31 8.05 -9.48 -2.20
N GLY A 32 7.60 -10.71 -2.50
CA GLY A 32 7.72 -11.85 -1.61
C GLY A 32 6.38 -12.36 -1.10
N GLN A 33 6.44 -13.18 -0.06
CA GLN A 33 5.28 -13.83 0.51
C GLN A 33 4.80 -13.09 1.75
N TRP A 34 3.48 -12.97 1.88
CA TRP A 34 2.82 -12.32 3.00
C TRP A 34 1.73 -13.23 3.51
N GLN A 35 1.83 -13.64 4.78
CA GLN A 35 0.89 -14.58 5.39
C GLN A 35 0.08 -13.94 6.49
N GLY A 36 -1.14 -14.44 6.63
CA GLY A 36 -2.01 -14.16 7.77
C GLY A 36 -3.05 -15.27 7.92
N THR A 37 -3.80 -15.19 9.01
CA THR A 37 -4.85 -16.15 9.32
C THR A 37 -6.17 -15.41 9.47
N LEU A 38 -7.16 -15.79 8.65
CA LEU A 38 -8.53 -15.32 8.76
C LEU A 38 -9.20 -16.05 9.93
N VAL A 39 -9.71 -15.30 10.90
CA VAL A 39 -10.44 -15.83 12.05
C VAL A 39 -11.86 -15.28 12.03
N ALA A 40 -12.74 -15.95 11.29
CA ALA A 40 -14.16 -15.65 11.25
C ALA A 40 -14.92 -16.53 12.24
N ALA A 41 -15.86 -15.98 13.00
CA ALA A 41 -16.52 -16.70 14.11
C ALA A 41 -17.22 -18.01 13.70
N GLN A 42 -17.62 -18.13 12.44
CA GLN A 42 -18.38 -19.27 11.90
C GLN A 42 -17.52 -20.32 11.20
N TYR A 43 -16.23 -20.06 11.02
CA TYR A 43 -15.33 -20.91 10.25
C TYR A 43 -14.08 -21.26 11.05
N ASN A 44 -13.49 -22.42 10.76
CA ASN A 44 -12.15 -22.72 11.28
C ASN A 44 -11.17 -21.66 10.74
N PRO A 45 -10.10 -21.32 11.49
CA PRO A 45 -9.07 -20.42 11.01
C PRO A 45 -8.55 -20.83 9.62
N ILE A 46 -8.42 -19.86 8.72
CA ILE A 46 -7.97 -20.09 7.34
C ILE A 46 -6.68 -19.31 7.10
N ASP A 47 -5.58 -20.02 6.90
CA ASP A 47 -4.33 -19.39 6.49
C ASP A 47 -4.39 -18.98 5.02
N VAL A 48 -3.88 -17.78 4.75
CA VAL A 48 -3.77 -17.21 3.41
C VAL A 48 -2.34 -16.76 3.17
N VAL A 49 -1.87 -16.95 1.94
CA VAL A 49 -0.53 -16.52 1.51
C VAL A 49 -0.67 -15.69 0.24
N PHE A 50 -0.40 -14.40 0.35
CA PHE A 50 -0.25 -13.52 -0.81
C PHE A 50 1.20 -13.61 -1.29
N ASN A 51 1.39 -13.94 -2.57
CA ASN A 51 2.69 -13.96 -3.23
C ASN A 51 2.76 -12.75 -4.15
N PHE A 52 3.40 -11.67 -3.70
CA PHE A 52 3.58 -10.47 -4.51
C PHE A 52 4.86 -10.55 -5.33
N GLN A 53 4.74 -10.16 -6.59
CA GLN A 53 5.87 -10.05 -7.50
C GLN A 53 6.46 -8.65 -7.41
N LYS A 54 7.74 -8.54 -7.71
CA LYS A 54 8.44 -7.27 -7.80
C LYS A 54 7.80 -6.41 -8.88
N ALA A 55 7.42 -5.19 -8.52
CA ALA A 55 7.07 -4.16 -9.48
C ALA A 55 8.36 -3.50 -9.97
N ASP A 56 8.47 -3.30 -11.28
CA ASP A 56 9.46 -2.42 -11.88
C ASP A 56 8.87 -1.00 -11.95
N SER A 57 9.68 0.01 -12.27
CA SER A 57 9.28 1.43 -12.26
C SER A 57 8.01 1.74 -13.07
N ASP A 58 7.71 0.92 -14.08
CA ASP A 58 6.59 1.12 -15.00
C ASP A 58 5.58 -0.03 -15.00
N THR A 59 5.74 -1.04 -14.13
CA THR A 59 4.82 -2.18 -14.07
C THR A 59 3.98 -2.17 -12.79
N PRO A 60 2.67 -2.42 -12.88
CA PRO A 60 1.84 -2.52 -11.68
C PRO A 60 2.28 -3.73 -10.84
N HIS A 61 2.06 -3.65 -9.53
CA HIS A 61 2.21 -4.82 -8.66
C HIS A 61 1.28 -5.96 -9.12
N THR A 62 1.82 -7.16 -9.19
CA THR A 62 1.07 -8.39 -9.51
C THR A 62 1.31 -9.44 -8.43
N GLY A 63 0.52 -10.50 -8.44
CA GLY A 63 0.70 -11.59 -7.49
C GLY A 63 -0.35 -12.67 -7.57
N THR A 64 -0.22 -13.64 -6.67
CA THR A 64 -1.19 -14.71 -6.48
C THR A 64 -1.59 -14.86 -5.02
N LEU A 65 -2.70 -15.54 -4.79
CA LEU A 65 -3.15 -15.97 -3.47
C LEU A 65 -3.14 -17.50 -3.40
N ASP A 66 -2.60 -18.02 -2.31
CA ASP A 66 -2.73 -19.41 -1.90
C ASP A 66 -3.59 -19.52 -0.64
N ILE A 67 -4.42 -20.57 -0.57
CA ILE A 67 -5.23 -20.96 0.58
C ILE A 67 -4.96 -22.45 0.84
N PRO A 68 -3.93 -22.79 1.64
CA PRO A 68 -3.43 -24.16 1.78
C PRO A 68 -4.48 -25.16 2.28
N SER A 69 -5.27 -24.79 3.28
CA SER A 69 -6.31 -25.65 3.86
C SER A 69 -7.43 -26.04 2.88
N GLN A 70 -7.53 -25.30 1.77
CA GLN A 70 -8.51 -25.54 0.71
C GLN A 70 -7.87 -26.10 -0.56
N PHE A 71 -6.56 -26.44 -0.54
CA PHE A 71 -5.81 -26.91 -1.70
C PHE A 71 -5.90 -25.96 -2.91
N ARG A 72 -6.00 -24.65 -2.66
CA ARG A 72 -6.03 -23.62 -3.70
C ARG A 72 -4.68 -22.92 -3.70
N SER A 73 -4.00 -22.91 -4.83
CA SER A 73 -2.76 -22.16 -5.03
C SER A 73 -2.78 -21.43 -6.36
N GLY A 74 -2.00 -20.35 -6.44
CA GLY A 74 -1.81 -19.59 -7.66
C GLY A 74 -3.06 -18.82 -8.11
N LEU A 75 -3.99 -18.49 -7.20
CA LEU A 75 -5.16 -17.71 -7.58
C LEU A 75 -4.70 -16.32 -8.03
N PRO A 76 -4.95 -15.91 -9.29
CA PRO A 76 -4.44 -14.65 -9.79
C PRO A 76 -5.11 -13.48 -9.08
N ILE A 77 -4.30 -12.50 -8.70
CA ILE A 77 -4.77 -11.20 -8.23
C ILE A 77 -5.06 -10.33 -9.44
N ASP A 78 -6.25 -9.73 -9.49
CA ASP A 78 -6.66 -8.89 -10.62
C ASP A 78 -6.04 -7.49 -10.54
N SER A 79 -5.96 -6.94 -9.33
CA SER A 79 -5.38 -5.62 -9.11
C SER A 79 -4.78 -5.48 -7.72
N ILE A 80 -3.62 -4.84 -7.65
CA ILE A 80 -3.00 -4.34 -6.44
C ILE A 80 -2.79 -2.83 -6.63
N SER A 81 -3.36 -2.03 -5.75
CA SER A 81 -3.22 -0.56 -5.77
C SER A 81 -2.67 -0.09 -4.44
N ILE A 82 -1.63 0.74 -4.49
CA ILE A 82 -1.05 1.37 -3.30
C ILE A 82 -1.14 2.88 -3.47
N ARG A 83 -1.73 3.56 -2.49
CA ARG A 83 -1.82 5.03 -2.43
C ARG A 83 -1.82 5.47 -0.98
N ASP A 84 -0.99 6.46 -0.63
CA ASP A 84 -0.97 7.05 0.71
C ASP A 84 -0.83 6.02 1.84
N GLN A 85 0.07 5.04 1.67
CA GLN A 85 0.26 3.87 2.57
C GLN A 85 -0.98 2.99 2.76
N GLN A 86 -2.01 3.14 1.93
CA GLN A 86 -3.12 2.21 1.84
C GLN A 86 -2.91 1.27 0.67
N ILE A 87 -3.26 0.00 0.85
CA ILE A 87 -3.26 -1.02 -0.19
C ILE A 87 -4.67 -1.55 -0.40
N THR A 88 -5.05 -1.73 -1.66
CA THR A 88 -6.27 -2.43 -2.05
C THR A 88 -5.91 -3.57 -2.99
N ILE A 89 -6.37 -4.78 -2.65
CA ILE A 89 -6.17 -5.99 -3.46
C ILE A 89 -7.54 -6.52 -3.87
N ARG A 90 -7.69 -6.95 -5.13
CA ARG A 90 -8.94 -7.53 -5.63
C ARG A 90 -8.70 -8.89 -6.30
N LEU A 91 -9.56 -9.85 -5.96
CA LEU A 91 -9.65 -11.17 -6.59
C LEU A 91 -11.13 -11.46 -6.93
N SER A 92 -11.55 -11.04 -8.11
CA SER A 92 -12.92 -11.14 -8.62
C SER A 92 -13.36 -12.60 -8.77
N SER A 93 -12.43 -13.51 -9.07
CA SER A 93 -12.69 -14.95 -9.24
C SER A 93 -13.29 -15.62 -7.99
N ILE A 94 -13.07 -15.04 -6.81
CA ILE A 94 -13.60 -15.51 -5.52
C ILE A 94 -14.34 -14.41 -4.74
N GLN A 95 -14.65 -13.29 -5.41
CA GLN A 95 -15.37 -12.14 -4.85
C GLN A 95 -14.70 -11.58 -3.57
N VAL A 96 -13.38 -11.45 -3.61
CA VAL A 96 -12.57 -10.95 -2.50
C VAL A 96 -12.01 -9.57 -2.80
N GLU A 97 -12.08 -8.71 -1.80
CA GLU A 97 -11.31 -7.47 -1.72
C GLU A 97 -10.58 -7.43 -0.38
N TYR A 98 -9.34 -6.95 -0.36
CA TYR A 98 -8.59 -6.69 0.87
C TYR A 98 -8.22 -5.21 0.93
N TYR A 99 -8.52 -4.59 2.07
CA TYR A 99 -8.29 -3.18 2.33
C TYR A 99 -7.32 -3.05 3.50
N GLY A 100 -6.09 -2.62 3.23
CA GLY A 100 -5.04 -2.61 4.25
C GLY A 100 -4.29 -1.29 4.36
N SER A 101 -3.68 -1.08 5.52
CA SER A 101 -2.70 -0.04 5.83
C SER A 101 -1.32 -0.65 5.97
N LEU A 102 -0.32 -0.10 5.27
CA LEU A 102 1.07 -0.53 5.36
C LEU A 102 1.65 -0.09 6.70
N VAL A 103 2.28 -1.02 7.43
CA VAL A 103 3.02 -0.75 8.66
C VAL A 103 4.50 -0.73 8.33
N LEU A 104 5.14 0.41 8.56
CA LEU A 104 6.55 0.64 8.22
C LEU A 104 7.47 0.52 9.44
N ALA A 105 8.65 -0.05 9.25
CA ALA A 105 9.77 0.08 10.18
C ALA A 105 10.45 1.46 10.05
N GLU A 106 11.37 1.76 10.97
CA GLU A 106 12.10 3.05 10.99
C GLU A 106 12.92 3.30 9.71
N ASN A 107 13.39 2.23 9.07
CA ASN A 107 14.13 2.27 7.79
C ASN A 107 13.20 2.47 6.58
N GLY A 108 11.88 2.55 6.77
CA GLY A 108 10.88 2.70 5.72
C GLY A 108 10.41 1.39 5.09
N GLU A 109 10.92 0.24 5.52
CA GLU A 109 10.51 -1.09 5.04
C GLU A 109 9.11 -1.45 5.52
N VAL A 110 8.29 -2.05 4.67
CA VAL A 110 6.98 -2.58 5.08
C VAL A 110 7.20 -3.87 5.87
N ILE A 111 6.77 -3.90 7.12
CA ILE A 111 6.91 -5.07 8.02
C ILE A 111 5.59 -5.81 8.26
N ALA A 112 4.46 -5.14 8.02
CA ALA A 112 3.14 -5.73 8.12
C ALA A 112 2.13 -4.96 7.26
N ILE A 113 0.99 -5.59 7.00
CA ILE A 113 -0.18 -4.93 6.44
C ILE A 113 -1.36 -5.24 7.36
N GLU A 114 -1.98 -4.21 7.89
CA GLU A 114 -3.15 -4.32 8.78
C GLU A 114 -4.40 -3.97 7.98
N GLY A 115 -5.37 -4.87 7.90
CA GLY A 115 -6.53 -4.62 7.06
C GLY A 115 -7.70 -5.56 7.28
N ASP A 116 -8.69 -5.41 6.42
CA ASP A 116 -9.90 -6.22 6.40
C ASP A 116 -10.03 -6.98 5.08
N TRP A 117 -10.25 -8.28 5.21
CA TRP A 117 -10.71 -9.15 4.14
C TRP A 117 -12.21 -9.01 3.99
N ASN A 118 -12.68 -8.57 2.82
CA ASN A 118 -14.08 -8.52 2.45
C ASN A 118 -14.40 -9.62 1.45
N GLN A 119 -15.33 -10.51 1.80
CA GLN A 119 -15.87 -11.50 0.87
C GLN A 119 -17.37 -11.61 1.02
N SER A 120 -18.10 -11.42 -0.07
CA SER A 120 -19.57 -11.43 -0.08
C SER A 120 -20.23 -10.46 0.93
N GLY A 121 -19.53 -9.38 1.31
CA GLY A 121 -20.01 -8.39 2.27
C GLY A 121 -19.69 -8.70 3.74
N GLU A 122 -19.05 -9.85 4.03
CA GLU A 122 -18.48 -10.13 5.35
C GLU A 122 -17.07 -9.56 5.44
N TYR A 123 -16.80 -8.78 6.48
CA TYR A 123 -15.48 -8.21 6.77
C TYR A 123 -14.82 -8.99 7.91
N VAL A 124 -13.61 -9.47 7.66
CA VAL A 124 -12.79 -10.23 8.61
C VAL A 124 -11.43 -9.53 8.74
N PRO A 125 -11.03 -9.09 9.95
CA PRO A 125 -9.70 -8.53 10.16
C PRO A 125 -8.62 -9.53 9.77
N LEU A 126 -7.62 -9.06 9.03
CA LEU A 126 -6.48 -9.84 8.55
C LEU A 126 -5.21 -8.99 8.60
N ARG A 127 -4.35 -9.36 9.54
CA ARG A 127 -2.96 -8.90 9.56
C ARG A 127 -2.10 -9.81 8.70
N LEU A 128 -1.37 -9.22 7.76
CA LEU A 128 -0.35 -9.89 6.97
C LEU A 128 1.04 -9.52 7.49
N THR A 129 1.90 -10.52 7.62
CA THR A 129 3.33 -10.34 7.90
C THR A 129 4.15 -10.93 6.78
N ALA A 130 5.27 -10.31 6.45
CA ALA A 130 6.22 -10.88 5.50
C ALA A 130 6.65 -12.27 6.01
N GLY A 131 6.46 -13.28 5.18
CA GLY A 131 7.01 -14.60 5.44
C GLY A 131 8.50 -14.47 5.47
N THR A 132 9.15 -15.00 6.50
CA THR A 132 10.59 -15.22 6.48
C THR A 132 10.92 -15.87 5.14
N GLN A 133 11.60 -15.13 4.26
CA GLN A 133 12.24 -15.74 3.11
C GLN A 133 13.14 -16.82 3.69
N SER A 134 12.78 -18.08 3.49
CA SER A 134 13.73 -19.14 3.76
C SER A 134 14.91 -18.88 2.82
N PRO A 135 16.13 -18.69 3.35
CA PRO A 135 17.30 -18.37 2.53
C PRO A 135 17.62 -19.48 1.52
#